data_AF-A0A6I4LZ08-F1
#
_entry.id   AF-A0A6I4LZ08-F1
#
_cell.length_a   1.000
_cell.length_b   1.000
_cell.length_c   1.000
_cell.angle_alpha   90.00
_cell.angle_beta   90.00
_cell.angle_gamma   90.00
#
_symmetry.space_group_name_H-M   'P 1'
#
loop_
_entity.id
_entity.type
_entity.pdbx_description
1 polymer ?
#
loop_
_entity_poly.entity_id
_entity_poly.type
_entity_poly.pdbx_seq_one_letter_code
_entity_poly.pdbx_strand_id
1 'polypeptide(L)'
;MTRNVDRRARIVRIRTAESRIAQMELAQARGSANQIRSIVDRIVALNTENVAASGATDGMSLAAISETRARLDTALKATAAPLEHAIERVQRQQTNSIYSEMREQGARRLLEKAELESARQSERKAANARCHPVRPTSGEDQ
;
A
#
# COMPACT_ATOMS: atom_id res chain seq x y z
N MET A 1 -16.28 16.52 -25.19
CA MET A 1 -16.87 15.95 -23.96
C MET A 1 -16.35 14.54 -23.69
N THR A 2 -16.29 13.66 -24.70
CA THR A 2 -15.50 12.41 -24.67
C THR A 2 -14.10 12.64 -24.09
N ARG A 3 -13.39 13.67 -24.57
CA ARG A 3 -12.08 14.09 -24.04
C ARG A 3 -12.00 14.32 -22.51
N ASN A 4 -13.09 14.70 -21.84
CA ASN A 4 -13.13 14.87 -20.37
C ASN A 4 -13.28 13.52 -19.67
N VAL A 5 -14.20 12.68 -20.14
CA VAL A 5 -14.39 11.31 -19.66
C VAL A 5 -13.09 10.50 -19.87
N ASP A 6 -12.50 10.55 -21.06
CA ASP A 6 -11.24 9.87 -21.39
C ASP A 6 -10.09 10.33 -20.49
N ARG A 7 -10.00 11.65 -20.23
CA ARG A 7 -9.02 12.21 -19.29
C ARG A 7 -9.23 11.68 -17.87
N ARG A 8 -10.48 11.66 -17.38
CA ARG A 8 -10.79 11.14 -16.04
C ARG A 8 -10.53 9.64 -15.94
N ALA A 9 -10.85 8.86 -16.97
CA ALA A 9 -10.54 7.44 -17.05
C ALA A 9 -9.03 7.20 -16.98
N ARG A 10 -8.22 8.01 -17.68
CA ARG A 10 -6.75 7.96 -17.58
C ARG A 10 -6.25 8.27 -16.17
N ILE A 11 -6.82 9.30 -15.51
CA ILE A 11 -6.48 9.65 -14.13
C ILE A 11 -6.81 8.50 -13.19
N VAL A 12 -7.98 7.86 -13.32
CA VAL A 12 -8.35 6.68 -12.51
C VAL A 12 -7.31 5.58 -12.67
N ARG A 13 -6.90 5.23 -13.90
CA ARG A 13 -5.87 4.20 -14.12
C ARG A 13 -4.56 4.52 -13.40
N ILE A 14 -4.12 5.79 -13.45
CA ILE A 14 -2.91 6.24 -12.75
C ILE A 14 -3.10 6.10 -11.23
N ARG A 15 -4.22 6.57 -10.67
CA ARG A 15 -4.47 6.48 -9.22
C ARG A 15 -4.62 5.05 -8.73
N THR A 16 -5.20 4.15 -9.52
CA THR A 16 -5.23 2.71 -9.23
C THR A 16 -3.84 2.12 -9.20
N ALA A 17 -2.95 2.49 -10.14
CA ALA A 17 -1.57 2.04 -10.11
C ALA A 17 -0.82 2.57 -8.88
N GLU A 18 -0.96 3.86 -8.56
CA GLU A 18 -0.38 4.47 -7.36
C GLU A 18 -0.86 3.80 -6.07
N SER A 19 -2.15 3.48 -5.96
CA SER A 19 -2.70 2.79 -4.78
C SER A 19 -2.13 1.37 -4.63
N ARG A 20 -2.02 0.63 -5.74
CA ARG A 20 -1.38 -0.69 -5.74
C ARG A 20 0.07 -0.63 -5.30
N ILE A 21 0.84 0.35 -5.80
CA ILE A 21 2.24 0.56 -5.40
C ILE A 21 2.31 0.84 -3.90
N ALA A 22 1.49 1.75 -3.38
CA ALA A 22 1.48 2.08 -1.95
C ALA A 22 1.13 0.86 -1.06
N GLN A 23 0.18 0.02 -1.50
CA GLN A 23 -0.16 -1.22 -0.81
C GLN A 23 1.00 -2.23 -0.82
N MET A 24 1.71 -2.37 -1.95
CA MET A 24 2.88 -3.22 -2.05
C MET A 24 4.02 -2.73 -1.13
N GLU A 25 4.27 -1.43 -1.10
CA GLU A 25 5.27 -0.83 -0.22
C GLU A 25 4.93 -1.03 1.27
N LEU A 26 3.65 -0.92 1.64
CA LEU A 26 3.17 -1.24 2.99
C LEU A 26 3.40 -2.72 3.32
N ALA A 27 3.08 -3.63 2.41
CA ALA A 27 3.31 -5.06 2.61
C ALA A 27 4.80 -5.38 2.79
N GLN A 28 5.68 -4.76 2.00
CA GLN A 28 7.14 -4.90 2.15
C GLN A 28 7.64 -4.34 3.48
N ALA A 29 7.15 -3.18 3.91
CA ALA A 29 7.51 -2.59 5.21
C ALA A 29 7.08 -3.51 6.36
N ARG A 30 5.87 -4.07 6.30
CA ARG A 30 5.38 -5.05 7.30
C ARG A 30 6.21 -6.33 7.31
N GLY A 31 6.56 -6.86 6.14
CA GLY A 31 7.44 -8.01 6.01
C GLY A 31 8.80 -7.78 6.67
N SER A 32 9.40 -6.61 6.44
CA SER A 32 10.69 -6.23 7.02
C SER A 32 10.59 -6.10 8.55
N ALA A 33 9.55 -5.45 9.07
CA ALA A 33 9.33 -5.33 10.52
C ALA A 33 9.13 -6.70 11.18
N ASN A 34 8.38 -7.60 10.54
CA ASN A 34 8.16 -8.96 11.02
C ASN A 34 9.44 -9.79 11.05
N GLN A 35 10.33 -9.63 10.05
CA GLN A 35 11.63 -10.29 10.05
C GLN A 35 12.49 -9.84 11.24
N ILE A 36 12.56 -8.53 11.50
CA ILE A 36 13.33 -8.01 12.65
C ILE A 36 12.72 -8.50 13.96
N ARG A 37 11.39 -8.49 14.09
CA ARG A 37 10.69 -9.05 15.26
C ARG A 37 11.01 -10.53 15.46
N SER A 38 11.01 -11.32 14.38
CA SER A 38 11.38 -12.74 14.46
C SER A 38 12.82 -12.95 14.92
N ILE A 39 13.75 -12.07 14.52
CA ILE A 39 15.14 -12.10 15.02
C ILE A 39 15.18 -11.80 16.52
N VAL A 40 14.45 -10.78 16.97
CA VAL A 40 14.31 -10.44 18.40
C VAL A 40 13.77 -11.63 19.19
N ASP A 41 12.66 -12.21 18.73
CA ASP A 41 12.03 -13.37 19.40
C ASP A 41 13.00 -14.57 19.45
N ARG A 42 13.81 -14.77 18.41
CA ARG A 42 14.85 -15.82 18.39
C ARG A 42 15.97 -15.55 19.39
N ILE A 43 16.44 -14.31 19.51
CA ILE A 43 17.45 -13.93 20.51
C ILE A 43 16.91 -14.16 21.93
N VAL A 44 15.66 -13.78 22.19
CA VAL A 44 15.00 -14.02 23.48
C VAL A 44 14.89 -15.51 23.77
N ALA A 45 14.45 -16.32 22.81
CA ALA A 45 14.37 -17.77 22.96
C ALA A 45 15.74 -18.39 23.28
N LEU A 46 16.80 -18.02 22.56
CA LEU A 46 18.16 -18.49 22.82
C LEU A 46 18.68 -18.07 24.20
N ASN A 47 18.31 -16.88 24.67
CA ASN A 47 18.62 -16.44 26.03
C ASN A 47 17.92 -17.29 27.09
N THR A 48 16.65 -17.66 26.87
CA THR A 48 15.90 -18.54 27.80
C THR A 48 16.41 -19.99 27.79
N GLU A 49 16.76 -20.53 26.63
CA GLU A 49 17.32 -21.88 26.48
C GLU A 49 18.67 -22.00 27.20
N ASN A 50 19.53 -20.98 27.12
CA ASN A 50 20.80 -20.94 27.83
C ASN A 50 20.66 -20.96 29.36
N VAL A 51 19.55 -20.43 29.91
CA VAL A 51 19.28 -20.48 31.36
C VAL A 51 18.89 -21.88 31.82
N ALA A 52 18.18 -22.65 30.99
CA ALA A 52 17.67 -23.98 31.33
C ALA A 52 18.75 -25.07 31.29
N ALA A 53 19.85 -24.88 30.56
CA ALA A 53 20.93 -25.87 30.43
C ALA A 53 21.88 -25.93 31.65
N SER A 54 21.65 -25.12 32.68
CA SER A 54 22.46 -25.01 33.90
C SER A 54 22.22 -26.17 34.89
N GLY A 55 22.51 -27.41 34.47
CA GLY A 55 22.79 -28.54 35.38
C GLY A 55 24.22 -28.45 35.93
N ALA A 56 24.73 -29.46 36.64
CA ALA A 56 26.09 -29.47 37.21
C ALA A 56 27.17 -29.21 36.14
N THR A 57 27.59 -27.95 36.00
CA THR A 57 28.49 -27.45 34.96
C THR A 57 29.78 -26.93 35.60
N ASP A 58 30.93 -27.42 35.13
CA ASP A 58 32.25 -26.92 35.52
C ASP A 58 32.39 -25.40 35.25
N GLY A 59 33.36 -24.76 35.92
CA GLY A 59 33.59 -23.31 35.82
C GLY A 59 33.82 -22.80 34.39
N MET A 60 34.42 -23.62 33.52
CA MET A 60 34.62 -23.29 32.09
C MET A 60 33.30 -23.19 31.32
N SER A 61 32.36 -24.11 31.57
CA SER A 61 31.02 -24.05 30.96
C SER A 61 30.22 -22.85 31.44
N LEU A 62 30.32 -22.49 32.72
CA LEU A 62 29.67 -21.28 33.26
C LEU A 62 30.23 -20.01 32.61
N ALA A 63 31.54 -19.92 32.40
CA ALA A 63 32.17 -18.80 31.71
C ALA A 63 31.64 -18.65 30.27
N ALA A 64 31.57 -19.75 29.51
CA ALA A 64 31.05 -19.76 28.15
C ALA A 64 29.57 -19.37 28.08
N ILE A 65 28.74 -19.83 29.02
CA ILE A 65 27.32 -19.43 29.13
C ILE A 65 27.22 -17.93 29.43
N SER A 66 28.06 -17.40 30.31
CA SER A 66 28.05 -15.97 30.64
C SER A 66 28.41 -15.09 29.44
N GLU A 67 29.40 -15.53 28.64
CA GLU A 67 29.85 -14.81 27.46
C GLU A 67 28.81 -14.84 26.35
N THR A 68 28.22 -16.01 26.08
CA THR A 68 27.15 -16.15 25.07
C THR A 68 25.94 -15.30 25.43
N ARG A 69 25.54 -15.25 26.71
CA ARG A 69 24.48 -14.36 27.19
C ARG A 69 24.83 -12.89 26.97
N ALA A 70 26.04 -12.45 27.31
CA ALA A 70 26.46 -11.07 27.08
C ALA A 70 26.44 -10.68 25.59
N ARG A 71 26.78 -11.63 24.70
CA ARG A 71 26.69 -11.45 23.24
C ARG A 71 25.24 -11.35 22.76
N LEU A 72 24.35 -12.21 23.27
CA LEU A 72 22.91 -12.17 22.94
C LEU A 72 22.25 -10.88 23.45
N ASP A 73 22.60 -10.41 24.65
CA ASP A 73 22.10 -9.15 25.18
C ASP A 73 22.59 -7.94 24.36
N THR A 74 23.84 -7.98 23.89
CA THR A 74 24.37 -6.99 22.95
C THR A 74 23.62 -7.02 21.61
N ALA A 75 23.37 -8.21 21.08
CA ALA A 75 22.61 -8.38 19.84
C ALA A 75 21.17 -7.85 19.99
N LEU A 76 20.51 -8.13 21.11
CA LEU A 76 19.17 -7.62 21.41
C LEU A 76 19.15 -6.09 21.43
N LYS A 77 20.11 -5.47 22.14
CA LYS A 77 20.26 -4.00 22.15
C LYS A 77 20.48 -3.43 20.75
N ALA A 78 21.29 -4.10 19.93
CA ALA A 78 21.55 -3.68 18.55
C ALA A 78 20.29 -3.77 17.65
N THR A 79 19.32 -4.64 17.97
CA THR A 79 18.07 -4.76 17.21
C THR A 79 16.99 -3.73 17.58
N ALA A 80 17.13 -3.01 18.70
CA ALA A 80 16.11 -2.08 19.18
C ALA A 80 15.83 -0.92 18.19
N ALA A 81 16.87 -0.19 17.78
CA ALA A 81 16.73 0.92 16.84
C ALA A 81 16.24 0.47 15.44
N PRO A 82 16.79 -0.62 14.83
CA PRO A 82 16.24 -1.16 13.59
C PRO A 82 14.75 -1.54 13.67
N LEU A 83 14.30 -2.12 14.79
CA LEU A 83 12.90 -2.47 14.99
C LEU A 83 12.02 -1.22 15.06
N GLU A 84 12.44 -0.21 15.82
CA GLU A 84 11.74 1.07 15.92
C GLU A 84 11.61 1.73 14.55
N HIS A 85 12.70 1.85 13.80
CA HIS A 85 12.67 2.41 12.45
C HIS A 85 11.79 1.60 11.48
N ALA A 86 11.76 0.27 11.61
CA ALA A 86 10.89 -0.56 10.80
C ALA A 86 9.40 -0.33 11.15
N ILE A 87 9.07 -0.18 12.42
CA ILE A 87 7.71 0.15 12.89
C ILE A 87 7.29 1.52 12.37
N GLU A 88 8.14 2.55 12.52
CA GLU A 88 7.87 3.88 11.98
C GLU A 88 7.66 3.85 10.46
N ARG A 89 8.44 3.06 9.73
CA ARG A 89 8.28 2.89 8.28
C ARG A 89 6.93 2.24 7.96
N VAL A 90 6.49 1.24 8.71
CA VAL A 90 5.15 0.65 8.56
C VAL A 90 4.06 1.69 8.77
N GLN A 91 4.16 2.51 9.83
CA GLN A 91 3.18 3.57 10.11
C GLN A 91 3.12 4.61 8.97
N ARG A 92 4.29 5.07 8.50
CA ARG A 92 4.38 5.99 7.36
C ARG A 92 3.72 5.41 6.11
N GLN A 93 4.04 4.16 5.76
CA GLN A 93 3.45 3.51 4.58
C GLN A 93 1.98 3.18 4.74
N GLN A 94 1.50 2.95 5.96
CA GLN A 94 0.09 2.77 6.22
C GLN A 94 -0.70 4.05 5.92
N THR A 95 -0.21 5.20 6.40
CA THR A 95 -0.80 6.51 6.09
C THR A 95 -0.79 6.79 4.59
N ASN A 96 0.33 6.50 3.91
CA ASN A 96 0.43 6.67 2.45
C ASN A 96 -0.55 5.78 1.68
N SER A 97 -0.70 4.51 2.08
CA SER A 97 -1.66 3.57 1.49
C SER A 97 -3.07 4.12 1.61
N ILE A 98 -3.49 4.54 2.81
CA ILE A 98 -4.82 5.12 3.04
C ILE A 98 -5.05 6.35 2.16
N TYR A 99 -4.09 7.27 2.12
CA TYR A 99 -4.21 8.49 1.31
C TYR A 99 -4.29 8.19 -0.20
N SER A 100 -3.52 7.20 -0.67
CA SER A 100 -3.56 6.76 -2.07
C SER A 100 -4.90 6.14 -2.45
N GLU A 101 -5.49 5.31 -1.57
CA GLU A 101 -6.81 4.71 -1.75
C GLU A 101 -7.91 5.77 -1.77
N MET A 102 -7.85 6.75 -0.86
CA MET A 102 -8.81 7.86 -0.84
C MET A 102 -8.75 8.68 -2.14
N ARG A 103 -7.54 8.94 -2.66
CA ARG A 103 -7.37 9.63 -3.96
C ARG A 103 -7.91 8.81 -5.13
N GLU A 104 -7.70 7.50 -5.12
CA GLU A 104 -8.27 6.60 -6.12
C GLU A 104 -9.81 6.63 -6.09
N GLN A 105 -10.42 6.48 -4.92
CA GLN A 105 -11.87 6.54 -4.75
C GLN A 105 -12.43 7.89 -5.21
N GLY A 106 -11.76 8.99 -4.86
CA GLY A 106 -12.11 10.33 -5.34
C GLY A 106 -12.07 10.44 -6.86
N ALA A 107 -11.03 9.90 -7.51
CA ALA A 107 -10.92 9.87 -8.96
C ALA A 107 -12.04 9.05 -9.62
N ARG A 108 -12.39 7.89 -9.05
CA ARG A 108 -13.49 7.04 -9.54
C ARG A 108 -14.84 7.76 -9.48
N ARG A 109 -15.15 8.43 -8.36
CA ARG A 109 -16.38 9.23 -8.21
C ARG A 109 -16.45 10.38 -9.24
N LEU A 110 -15.32 11.00 -9.55
CA LEU A 110 -15.27 12.03 -10.59
C LEU A 110 -15.49 11.44 -11.99
N LEU A 111 -14.93 10.26 -12.29
CA LEU A 111 -15.20 9.60 -13.57
C LEU A 111 -16.69 9.31 -13.73
N GLU A 112 -17.31 8.68 -12.73
CA GLU A 112 -18.75 8.36 -12.72
C GLU A 112 -19.62 9.61 -12.95
N LYS A 113 -19.31 10.72 -12.26
CA LYS A 113 -20.01 12.01 -12.50
C LYS A 113 -19.88 12.47 -13.95
N ALA A 114 -18.70 12.37 -14.55
CA ALA A 114 -18.49 12.80 -15.92
C ALA A 114 -19.20 11.90 -16.95
N GLU A 115 -19.26 10.60 -16.69
CA GLU A 115 -20.02 9.65 -17.50
C GLU A 115 -21.52 9.96 -17.46
N LEU A 116 -22.06 10.22 -16.27
CA LEU A 116 -23.46 10.60 -16.08
C LEU A 116 -23.80 11.93 -16.78
N GLU A 117 -22.94 12.93 -16.67
CA GLU A 117 -23.10 14.22 -17.37
C GLU A 117 -23.05 14.04 -18.89
N SER A 118 -22.12 13.22 -19.39
CA SER A 118 -22.00 12.90 -20.81
C SER A 118 -23.24 12.16 -21.33
N ALA A 119 -23.76 11.19 -20.58
CA ALA A 119 -24.98 10.45 -20.92
C ALA A 119 -26.20 11.38 -21.00
N ARG A 120 -26.45 12.18 -19.95
CA ARG A 120 -27.54 13.17 -19.92
C ARG A 120 -27.48 14.14 -21.09
N GLN A 121 -26.28 14.58 -21.47
CA GLN A 121 -26.14 15.49 -22.60
C GLN A 121 -26.36 14.80 -23.95
N SER A 122 -25.95 13.55 -24.10
CA SER A 122 -26.24 12.74 -25.29
C SER A 122 -27.75 12.54 -25.47
N GLU A 123 -28.47 12.25 -24.39
CA GLU A 123 -29.93 12.15 -24.37
C GLU A 123 -30.59 13.47 -24.78
N ARG A 124 -30.14 14.61 -24.22
CA ARG A 124 -30.63 15.94 -24.61
C ARG A 124 -30.40 16.24 -26.09
N LYS A 125 -29.23 15.88 -26.63
CA LYS A 125 -28.95 16.04 -28.07
C LYS A 125 -29.86 15.16 -28.92
N ALA A 126 -30.05 13.90 -28.53
CA ALA A 126 -30.94 12.98 -29.23
C ALA A 126 -32.43 13.41 -29.14
N ALA A 127 -32.86 13.98 -28.02
CA ALA A 127 -34.19 14.56 -27.88
C ALA A 127 -34.35 15.80 -28.79
N ASN A 128 -33.37 16.69 -28.81
CA ASN A 128 -33.38 17.87 -29.68
C ASN A 128 -33.44 17.48 -31.18
N ALA A 129 -32.63 16.51 -31.60
CA ALA A 129 -32.64 15.99 -32.97
C ALA A 129 -33.99 15.36 -33.38
N ARG A 130 -34.76 14.82 -32.42
CA ARG A 130 -36.12 14.30 -32.65
C ARG A 130 -37.14 15.43 -32.84
N CYS A 131 -37.02 16.54 -32.10
CA CYS A 131 -37.93 17.68 -32.18
C CYS A 131 -37.63 18.61 -33.37
N HIS A 132 -36.37 18.73 -33.76
CA HIS A 132 -35.92 19.51 -34.91
C HIS A 132 -35.21 18.59 -35.90
N PRO A 133 -35.96 17.79 -36.68
CA PRO A 133 -35.36 16.97 -37.71
C PRO A 133 -34.66 17.89 -38.71
N VAL A 134 -33.35 17.68 -38.91
CA VAL A 134 -32.60 18.35 -39.97
C VAL A 134 -33.27 17.95 -41.29
N ARG A 135 -33.88 18.92 -41.98
CA ARG A 135 -34.45 18.69 -43.31
C ARG A 135 -33.33 18.14 -44.20
N PRO A 136 -33.54 17.05 -44.94
CA PRO A 136 -32.57 16.63 -45.94
C PRO A 136 -32.39 17.80 -46.91
N THR A 137 -31.17 18.32 -47.02
CA THR A 137 -30.81 19.22 -48.11
C THR A 137 -30.85 18.36 -49.37
N SER A 138 -31.98 18.38 -50.06
CA SER A 138 -32.07 17.97 -51.46
C SER A 138 -31.13 18.86 -52.27
N GLY A 139 -29.88 18.45 -52.44
CA GLY A 139 -29.19 18.68 -53.72
C GLY A 139 -29.76 17.60 -54.64
N GLU A 140 -30.60 17.94 -55.60
CA GLU A 140 -30.17 18.49 -56.90
C GLU A 140 -29.03 17.64 -57.46
N ASP A 141 -29.44 16.48 -57.98
CA ASP A 141 -28.81 15.89 -59.16
C ASP A 141 -28.79 16.96 -60.26
N GLN A 142 -27.58 17.39 -60.66
CA GLN A 142 -27.23 17.80 -62.02
C GLN A 142 -25.71 17.95 -62.16
#